data_AF-A0A516HFY0-F1
#
_entry.id   AF-A0A516HFY0-F1
#
_cell.length_a   1.000
_cell.length_b   1.000
_cell.length_c   1.000
_cell.angle_alpha   90.00
_cell.angle_beta   90.00
_cell.angle_gamma   90.00
#
_symmetry.space_group_name_H-M   'P 1'
#
loop_
_entity.id
_entity.type
_entity.pdbx_description
1 polymer ?
#
loop_
_entity_poly.entity_id
_entity_poly.type
_entity_poly.pdbx_seq_one_letter_code
_entity_poly.pdbx_strand_id
1 'polypeptide(L)' 'MKLIMRSEFDDLRLNPEHAYDTDRNGDKQVVRIYCQDKLIAKKVTHKKSIRYFGVKEYKQYLTQTE' A
#
# COMPACT_ATOMS: atom_id res chain seq x y z
N MET A 1 1.49 10.98 -3.38
CA MET A 1 1.07 10.04 -2.31
C MET A 1 1.36 10.67 -0.95
N LYS A 2 0.52 10.40 0.05
CA LYS A 2 0.66 10.89 1.44
C LYS A 2 1.26 9.79 2.32
N LEU A 3 2.02 10.16 3.35
CA LEU A 3 2.43 9.21 4.39
C LEU A 3 1.18 8.74 5.15
N ILE A 4 1.09 7.44 5.38
CA ILE A 4 0.01 6.80 6.15
C ILE A 4 0.61 5.94 7.26
N MET A 5 -0.21 5.55 8.22
CA MET A 5 0.21 4.62 9.27
C MET A 5 0.36 3.20 8.70
N ARG A 6 1.15 2.37 9.40
CA ARG A 6 1.28 0.95 9.07
C ARG A 6 -0.07 0.24 9.10
N SER A 7 -0.88 0.50 10.13
CA SER A 7 -2.21 -0.11 10.27
C SER A 7 -3.08 0.14 9.05
N GLU A 8 -3.16 1.39 8.59
CA GLU A 8 -3.95 1.77 7.41
C GLU A 8 -3.43 1.08 6.13
N PHE A 9 -2.12 0.87 6.01
CA PHE A 9 -1.58 0.11 4.89
C PHE A 9 -1.91 -1.38 4.99
N ASP A 10 -1.81 -1.95 6.20
CA ASP A 10 -2.13 -3.36 6.43
C ASP A 10 -3.62 -3.63 6.17
N ASP A 11 -4.53 -2.72 6.56
CA ASP A 11 -5.97 -2.79 6.23
C ASP A 11 -6.21 -2.82 4.71
N LEU A 12 -5.58 -1.90 3.96
CA LEU A 12 -5.66 -1.89 2.50
C LEU A 12 -5.09 -3.16 1.86
N ARG A 13 -4.05 -3.75 2.46
CA ARG A 13 -3.39 -4.95 1.94
C ARG A 13 -4.19 -6.22 2.23
N LEU A 14 -4.85 -6.27 3.38
CA LEU A 14 -5.63 -7.43 3.82
C LEU A 14 -7.00 -7.49 3.15
N ASN A 15 -7.45 -6.41 2.50
CA ASN A 15 -8.67 -6.43 1.72
C ASN A 15 -8.52 -7.39 0.50
N PRO A 16 -9.36 -8.44 0.39
CA PRO A 16 -9.31 -9.42 -0.70
C PRO A 16 -9.67 -8.85 -2.08
N GLU A 17 -10.36 -7.71 -2.14
CA GLU A 17 -10.68 -7.02 -3.41
C GLU A 17 -9.47 -6.29 -4.01
N HIS A 18 -8.39 -6.15 -3.23
CA HIS A 18 -7.18 -5.46 -3.66
C HIS A 18 -6.12 -6.44 -4.13
N ALA A 19 -5.49 -6.13 -5.26
CA ALA A 19 -4.30 -6.80 -5.72
C ALA A 19 -3.06 -6.14 -5.10
N TYR A 20 -2.00 -6.92 -4.86
CA TYR A 20 -0.71 -6.34 -4.52
C TYR A 20 0.42 -6.97 -5.33
N ASP A 21 1.39 -6.14 -5.65
CA ASP A 21 2.64 -6.50 -6.31
C ASP A 21 3.82 -6.20 -5.39
N THR A 22 4.89 -6.98 -5.50
CA THR A 22 6.11 -6.78 -4.74
C THR A 22 7.31 -6.80 -5.67
N ASP A 23 7.99 -5.66 -5.73
CA ASP A 23 9.19 -5.44 -6.50
C ASP A 23 10.38 -5.28 -5.56
N ARG A 24 11.46 -6.02 -5.82
CA ARG A 24 12.67 -6.00 -5.01
C ARG A 24 13.88 -5.81 -5.90
N ASN A 25 14.64 -4.75 -5.62
CA ASN A 25 15.91 -4.46 -6.27
C ASN A 25 16.98 -4.15 -5.22
N GLY A 26 17.87 -5.11 -4.98
CA GLY A 26 18.92 -5.03 -3.97
C GLY A 26 18.37 -4.69 -2.58
N ASP A 27 18.80 -3.54 -2.05
CA ASP A 27 18.41 -3.00 -0.73
C ASP A 27 17.04 -2.30 -0.71
N LYS A 28 16.38 -2.19 -1.88
CA LYS A 28 15.09 -1.53 -2.01
C LYS A 28 14.01 -2.57 -2.29
N GLN A 29 12.93 -2.51 -1.52
CA GLN A 29 11.73 -3.29 -1.77
C GLN A 29 10.53 -2.34 -1.82
N VAL A 30 9.67 -2.50 -2.83
CA VAL A 30 8.45 -1.74 -3.00
C VAL A 30 7.29 -2.71 -3.08
N VAL A 31 6.36 -2.61 -2.16
CA VAL A 31 5.06 -3.31 -2.25
C VAL A 31 4.05 -2.29 -2.74
N ARG A 32 3.31 -2.61 -3.79
CA ARG A 32 2.28 -1.76 -4.40
C ARG A 32 0.93 -2.42 -4.20
N ILE A 33 -0.09 -1.65 -3.82
CA ILE A 33 -1.48 -2.13 -3.66
C ILE A 33 -2.33 -1.42 -4.71
N TYR A 34 -3.11 -2.22 -5.43
CA TYR A 34 -3.97 -1.82 -6.51
C TYR A 34 -5.42 -2.18 -6.21
N CYS A 35 -6.32 -1.28 -6.56
CA CYS A 35 -7.76 -1.53 -6.59
C CYS A 35 -8.26 -1.11 -7.97
N GLN A 36 -8.92 -2.01 -8.70
CA GLN A 36 -9.40 -1.76 -10.09
C GLN A 36 -8.30 -1.15 -10.98
N ASP A 37 -7.11 -1.77 -10.98
CA ASP A 37 -5.91 -1.32 -11.72
C ASP A 37 -5.31 0.03 -11.30
N LYS A 38 -5.90 0.71 -10.30
CA LYS A 38 -5.38 1.98 -9.76
C LYS A 38 -4.48 1.72 -8.56
N LEU A 39 -3.27 2.28 -8.58
CA LEU A 39 -2.37 2.25 -7.43
C LEU A 39 -2.94 3.11 -6.29
N ILE A 40 -3.38 2.46 -5.21
CA ILE A 40 -3.99 3.12 -4.05
C ILE A 40 -3.01 3.31 -2.90
N ALA A 41 -2.06 2.41 -2.73
CA ALA A 41 -1.04 2.51 -1.68
C ALA A 41 0.25 1.82 -2.08
N LYS A 42 1.34 2.17 -1.40
CA LYS A 42 2.62 1.46 -1.50
C LYS A 42 3.41 1.52 -0.20
N LYS A 43 4.16 0.46 0.06
CA LYS A 43 5.20 0.40 1.08
C LYS A 43 6.55 0.45 0.40
N VAL A 44 7.43 1.33 0.86
CA VAL A 44 8.82 1.41 0.40
C VAL A 44 9.72 1.06 1.57
N THR A 45 10.44 -0.05 1.43
CA THR A 45 11.54 -0.43 2.30
C THR A 45 12.84 -0.08 1.60
N HIS A 46 13.72 0.66 2.27
CA HIS A 46 15.06 0.94 1.80
C HIS A 46 16.04 0.69 2.95
N LYS A 47 16.89 -0.34 2.81
CA LYS A 47 17.73 -0.87 3.89
C LYS A 47 16.88 -1.20 5.13
N LYS A 48 17.04 -0.45 6.22
CA LYS A 48 16.28 -0.62 7.47
C LYS A 48 15.08 0.34 7.60
N SER A 49 14.92 1.28 6.68
CA SER A 49 13.84 2.29 6.74
C SER A 49 12.62 1.79 5.99
N ILE A 50 11.45 1.87 6.62
CA ILE A 50 10.17 1.51 6.03
C ILE A 50 9.26 2.73 6.05
N ARG A 51 8.61 3.01 4.93
CA ARG A 51 7.63 4.09 4.80
C ARG A 51 6.39 3.59 4.07
N TYR A 52 5.22 3.99 4.55
CA TYR A 52 3.93 3.62 3.98
C TYR A 52 3.31 4.85 3.33
N PHE A 53 2.75 4.67 2.14
CA PHE A 53 2.21 5.76 1.34
C PHE A 53 0.84 5.38 0.79
N GLY A 54 -0.12 6.30 0.87
CA GLY A 54 -1.45 6.17 0.26
C GLY A 54 -1.73 7.27 -0.77
N VAL A 55 -2.71 7.07 -1.63
CA VAL A 55 -3.32 8.16 -2.42
C VAL A 55 -4.08 9.12 -1.50
N LYS A 56 -4.45 10.32 -1.97
CA LYS A 56 -5.14 11.31 -1.12
C LYS A 56 -6.48 10.76 -0.58
N GLU A 57 -7.15 9.95 -1.38
CA GLU A 57 -8.46 9.33 -1.12
C GLU A 57 -8.35 7.91 -0.55
N TYR A 58 -7.19 7.47 -0.04
CA TYR A 58 -6.97 6.08 0.38
C TYR A 58 -8.02 5.58 1.39
N LYS A 59 -8.57 6.47 2.22
CA LYS A 59 -9.60 6.15 3.21
C LYS A 59 -10.89 5.59 2.59
N GLN A 60 -11.22 5.95 1.36
CA GLN A 60 -12.39 5.41 0.66
C GLN A 60 -12.25 3.91 0.37
N TYR A 61 -11.01 3.43 0.25
CA TYR A 61 -10.69 2.03 -0.02
C TYR A 61 -10.55 1.19 1.28
N LEU A 62 -10.63 1.81 2.47
CA LEU A 62 -10.60 1.10 3.76
C LEU A 62 -11.97 0.51 4.14
N THR A 63 -13.05 1.08 3.62
CA THR A 63 -14.44 0.80 4.03
C THR A 63 -15.18 -0.14 3.11
N GLN A 64 -14.54 -0.68 2.07
CA GLN A 64 -15.17 -1.59 1.12
C GLN A 64 -15.16 -3.02 1.68
N THR A 65 -15.85 -3.19 2.80
CA THR A 65 -16.25 -4.47 3.38
C THR A 65 -17.75 -4.33 3.63
N GLU A 66 -18.56 -4.59 2.61
CA GLU A 66 -19.99 -4.90 2.80
C GLU A 66 -20.17 -6.39 3.09
#